data_AF-G9QRI5-F1
#
_entry.id   AF-G9QRI5-F1
#
_cell.length_a   1.000
_cell.length_b   1.000
_cell.length_c   1.000
_cell.angle_alpha   90.00
_cell.angle_beta   90.00
_cell.angle_gamma   90.00
#
_symmetry.space_group_name_H-M   'P 1'
#
loop_
_entity.id
_entity.type
_entity.pdbx_description
1 polymer ?
#
loop_
_entity_poly.entity_id
_entity_poly.type
_entity_poly.pdbx_seq_one_letter_code
_entity_poly.pdbx_strand_id
1 'polypeptide(L)'
;MDFNEIEKLISTLKKNLEVIENNGVVEPETKIDALTFNKNVEEIKKRLYSTTDEGSFFKNVFNTEDYYENISSYLEQTNKSLYYKIEKAGVSLKTNQNLQESLTNISNIMQILVAEYQIQNKKKKKSIFSRSGDTAMIRGLLAELMELQNRMNKILHLDSQIVSNVVLENFKTIYTFFYNCIRVAKQRGDELLLVEIAGITDRIIEMIRPVLSGKSLKTNELIYHYLIYELRELKAYAIGEDLA
;
A
#
# COMPACT_ATOMS: atom_id res chain seq x y z
N MET A 1 -9.48 -31.75 -3.97
CA MET A 1 -9.79 -30.33 -3.77
C MET A 1 -11.19 -30.27 -3.17
N ASP A 2 -11.36 -29.59 -2.04
CA ASP A 2 -12.67 -29.45 -1.42
C ASP A 2 -13.36 -28.20 -1.97
N PHE A 3 -14.25 -28.39 -2.94
CA PHE A 3 -14.99 -27.28 -3.54
C PHE A 3 -16.00 -26.65 -2.57
N ASN A 4 -16.52 -27.41 -1.59
CA ASN A 4 -17.49 -26.90 -0.62
C ASN A 4 -16.84 -25.88 0.33
N GLU A 5 -15.56 -26.07 0.68
CA GLU A 5 -14.80 -25.10 1.47
C GLU A 5 -14.61 -23.79 0.71
N ILE A 6 -14.36 -23.85 -0.60
CA ILE A 6 -14.22 -22.68 -1.47
C ILE A 6 -15.57 -21.92 -1.57
N GLU A 7 -16.68 -22.63 -1.75
CA GLU A 7 -18.02 -22.02 -1.79
C GLU A 7 -18.39 -21.32 -0.48
N LYS A 8 -18.07 -21.94 0.68
CA LYS A 8 -18.25 -21.31 1.99
C LYS A 8 -17.43 -20.03 2.13
N LEU A 9 -16.16 -20.07 1.74
CA LEU A 9 -15.29 -18.90 1.75
C LEU A 9 -15.87 -17.77 0.88
N ILE A 10 -16.26 -18.09 -0.36
CA ILE A 10 -16.89 -17.12 -1.28
C ILE A 10 -18.12 -16.49 -0.62
N SER A 11 -18.99 -17.30 -0.02
CA SER A 11 -20.22 -16.82 0.63
C SER A 11 -19.92 -15.88 1.79
N THR A 12 -18.94 -16.22 2.65
CA THR A 12 -18.50 -15.35 3.75
C THR A 12 -17.93 -14.03 3.22
N LEU A 13 -17.09 -14.08 2.18
CA LEU A 13 -16.49 -12.89 1.61
C LEU A 13 -17.51 -11.98 0.94
N LYS A 14 -18.50 -12.52 0.22
CA LYS A 14 -19.61 -11.74 -0.36
C LYS A 14 -20.35 -10.95 0.72
N LYS A 15 -20.72 -11.61 1.83
CA LYS A 15 -21.40 -10.96 2.95
C LYS A 15 -20.56 -9.86 3.60
N ASN A 16 -19.27 -10.11 3.79
CA ASN A 16 -18.36 -9.10 4.37
C ASN A 16 -18.20 -7.90 3.44
N LEU A 17 -18.10 -8.12 2.13
CA LEU A 17 -17.99 -7.04 1.15
C LEU A 17 -19.26 -6.19 1.07
N GLU A 18 -20.44 -6.81 1.13
CA GLU A 18 -21.71 -6.06 1.16
C GLU A 18 -21.75 -5.07 2.33
N VAL A 19 -21.26 -5.46 3.50
CA VAL A 19 -21.17 -4.55 4.66
C VAL A 19 -20.25 -3.37 4.38
N ILE A 20 -19.11 -3.61 3.73
CA ILE A 20 -18.12 -2.56 3.42
C ILE A 20 -18.65 -1.61 2.34
N GLU A 21 -19.23 -2.17 1.26
CA GLU A 21 -19.76 -1.40 0.12
C GLU A 21 -20.93 -0.50 0.54
N ASN A 22 -21.79 -0.97 1.46
CA ASN A 22 -22.93 -0.21 1.97
C ASN A 22 -22.54 0.98 2.85
N ASN A 23 -21.28 1.08 3.30
CA ASN A 23 -20.80 2.23 4.07
C ASN A 23 -20.51 3.47 3.20
N GLY A 24 -20.69 3.37 1.87
CA GLY A 24 -20.61 4.50 0.95
C GLY A 24 -19.18 4.99 0.74
N VAL A 25 -18.48 4.41 -0.24
CA VAL A 25 -17.16 4.90 -0.66
C VAL A 25 -17.32 5.74 -1.91
N VAL A 26 -17.17 7.05 -1.77
CA VAL A 26 -17.17 8.01 -2.88
C VAL A 26 -15.74 8.24 -3.34
N GLU A 27 -15.52 8.35 -4.65
CA GLU A 27 -14.21 8.71 -5.22
C GLU A 27 -13.79 10.09 -4.66
N PRO A 28 -12.69 10.18 -3.91
CA PRO A 28 -12.26 11.44 -3.33
C PRO A 28 -11.70 12.36 -4.41
N GLU A 29 -12.00 13.65 -4.32
CA GLU A 29 -11.35 14.64 -5.17
C GLU A 29 -9.86 14.75 -4.81
N THR A 30 -9.02 14.86 -5.85
CA THR A 30 -7.59 15.11 -5.68
C THR A 30 -7.40 16.52 -5.11
N LYS A 31 -6.74 16.63 -3.96
CA LYS A 31 -6.60 17.91 -3.25
C LYS A 31 -5.42 18.77 -3.72
N ILE A 32 -4.42 18.15 -4.34
CA ILE A 32 -3.19 18.80 -4.81
C ILE A 32 -2.86 18.25 -6.19
N ASP A 33 -2.66 19.13 -7.18
CA ASP A 33 -2.25 18.72 -8.52
C ASP A 33 -0.75 18.39 -8.60
N ALA A 34 -0.35 17.65 -9.63
CA ALA A 34 1.02 17.19 -9.83
C ALA A 34 2.04 18.33 -9.95
N LEU A 35 1.70 19.46 -10.58
CA LEU A 35 2.62 20.58 -10.75
C LEU A 35 2.88 21.28 -9.42
N THR A 36 1.82 21.53 -8.66
CA THR A 36 1.92 22.12 -7.31
C THR A 36 2.74 21.23 -6.38
N PHE A 37 2.49 19.91 -6.39
CA PHE A 37 3.25 18.98 -5.58
C PHE A 37 4.73 18.95 -5.95
N ASN A 38 5.07 18.80 -7.24
CA ASN A 38 6.45 18.75 -7.68
C ASN A 38 7.21 20.03 -7.32
N LYS A 39 6.58 21.19 -7.48
CA LYS A 39 7.18 22.46 -7.03
C LYS A 39 7.46 22.46 -5.53
N ASN A 40 6.51 22.00 -4.71
CA ASN A 40 6.68 21.92 -3.26
C ASN A 40 7.81 20.96 -2.87
N VAL A 41 7.91 19.80 -3.53
CA VAL A 41 8.97 18.81 -3.34
C VAL A 41 10.34 19.43 -3.63
N GLU A 42 10.49 20.10 -4.77
CA GLU A 42 11.75 20.76 -5.16
C GLU A 42 12.16 21.82 -4.15
N GLU A 43 11.21 22.62 -3.65
CA GLU A 43 11.48 23.60 -2.59
C GLU A 43 11.94 22.93 -1.28
N ILE A 44 11.32 21.80 -0.91
CA ILE A 44 11.69 21.01 0.27
C ILE A 44 13.11 20.45 0.10
N LYS A 45 13.39 19.74 -1.00
CA LYS A 45 14.70 19.15 -1.31
C LYS A 45 15.78 20.21 -1.36
N LYS A 46 15.56 21.30 -2.09
CA LYS A 46 16.51 22.43 -2.17
C LYS A 46 16.86 22.95 -0.80
N ARG A 47 15.87 23.14 0.09
CA ARG A 47 16.12 23.57 1.47
C ARG A 47 16.95 22.53 2.22
N LEU A 48 16.54 21.26 2.20
CA LEU A 48 17.19 20.18 2.94
C LEU A 48 18.62 19.88 2.49
N TYR A 49 18.90 20.00 1.19
CA TYR A 49 20.20 19.68 0.60
C TYR A 49 21.18 20.84 0.69
N SER A 50 20.69 22.08 0.74
CA SER A 50 21.54 23.27 0.87
C SER A 50 21.91 23.61 2.31
N THR A 51 21.18 23.12 3.30
CA THR A 51 21.48 23.35 4.71
C THR A 51 22.25 22.20 5.33
N THR A 52 23.46 22.48 5.81
CA THR A 52 24.20 21.61 6.74
C THR A 52 23.66 21.70 8.17
N ASP A 53 22.92 22.77 8.49
CA ASP A 53 22.22 22.90 9.76
C ASP A 53 20.93 22.09 9.76
N GLU A 54 20.85 21.14 10.68
CA GLU A 54 19.68 20.30 10.90
C GLU A 54 18.50 21.10 11.47
N GLY A 55 18.75 22.30 11.99
CA GLY A 55 17.77 23.12 12.69
C GLY A 55 17.73 22.79 14.19
N SER A 56 17.28 23.75 14.99
CA SER A 56 17.31 23.67 16.46
C SER A 56 16.49 22.50 17.02
N PHE A 57 15.32 22.23 16.43
CA PHE A 57 14.49 21.07 16.80
C PHE A 57 15.27 19.76 16.67
N PHE A 58 15.83 19.52 15.50
CA PHE A 58 16.55 18.29 15.20
C PHE A 58 17.82 18.16 16.03
N LYS A 59 18.59 19.24 16.24
CA LYS A 59 19.72 19.24 17.18
C LYS A 59 19.31 18.80 18.59
N ASN A 60 18.17 19.26 19.09
CA ASN A 60 17.70 18.90 20.44
C ASN A 60 17.20 17.46 20.55
N VAL A 61 16.71 16.88 19.44
CA VAL A 61 16.25 15.49 19.39
C VAL A 61 17.42 14.52 19.15
N PHE A 62 18.41 14.94 18.37
CA PHE A 62 19.46 14.09 17.85
C PHE A 62 20.78 14.17 18.63
N ASN A 63 21.10 15.29 19.28
CA ASN A 63 22.36 15.48 20.01
C ASN A 63 22.23 15.17 21.52
N THR A 64 21.47 14.14 21.86
CA THR A 64 21.34 13.62 23.22
C THR A 64 21.91 12.20 23.31
N GLU A 65 22.22 11.72 24.52
CA GLU A 65 22.60 10.31 24.74
C GLU A 65 21.44 9.38 24.34
N ASP A 66 20.20 9.75 24.67
CA ASP A 66 18.99 8.97 24.37
C ASP A 66 18.39 9.26 22.98
N TYR A 67 19.21 9.67 22.00
CA TYR A 67 18.69 10.13 20.70
C TYR A 67 17.83 9.08 20.01
N TYR A 68 18.21 7.79 20.07
CA TYR A 68 17.47 6.72 19.41
C TYR A 68 16.04 6.59 19.96
N GLU A 69 15.89 6.63 21.28
CA GLU A 69 14.58 6.58 21.94
C GLU A 69 13.72 7.79 21.57
N ASN A 70 14.33 8.98 21.57
CA ASN A 70 13.66 10.20 21.13
C ASN A 70 13.17 10.08 19.68
N ILE A 71 14.04 9.67 18.75
CA ILE A 71 13.68 9.49 17.34
C ILE A 71 12.57 8.45 17.19
N SER A 72 12.71 7.29 17.84
CA SER A 72 11.71 6.21 17.80
C SER A 72 10.35 6.68 18.28
N SER A 73 10.30 7.46 19.37
CA SER A 73 9.07 8.08 19.87
C SER A 73 8.45 9.02 18.84
N TYR A 74 9.24 9.87 18.18
CA TYR A 74 8.74 10.77 17.13
C TYR A 74 8.32 10.02 15.86
N LEU A 75 9.00 8.94 15.47
CA LEU A 75 8.58 8.06 14.37
C LEU A 75 7.23 7.42 14.69
N GLU A 76 7.08 6.89 15.90
CA GLU A 76 5.82 6.29 16.36
C GLU A 76 4.69 7.33 16.37
N GLN A 77 4.93 8.54 16.89
CA GLN A 77 3.96 9.63 16.88
C GLN A 77 3.57 10.06 15.47
N THR A 78 4.55 10.16 14.55
CA THR A 78 4.30 10.49 13.14
C THR A 78 3.41 9.43 12.50
N ASN A 79 3.71 8.15 12.74
CA ASN A 79 2.92 7.04 12.20
C ASN A 79 1.50 7.01 12.79
N LYS A 80 1.35 7.17 14.11
CA LYS A 80 0.04 7.28 14.79
C LYS A 80 -0.77 8.46 14.27
N SER A 81 -0.15 9.63 14.08
CA SER A 81 -0.81 10.82 13.54
C SER A 81 -1.31 10.59 12.13
N LEU A 82 -0.50 9.96 11.27
CA LEU A 82 -0.88 9.61 9.91
C LEU A 82 -2.06 8.64 9.91
N TYR A 83 -1.99 7.56 10.69
CA TYR A 83 -3.03 6.55 10.79
C TYR A 83 -4.34 7.14 11.30
N TYR A 84 -4.29 7.98 12.33
CA TYR A 84 -5.46 8.70 12.82
C TYR A 84 -6.11 9.57 11.73
N LYS A 85 -5.30 10.27 10.92
CA LYS A 85 -5.82 11.09 9.82
C LYS A 85 -6.45 10.25 8.71
N ILE A 86 -5.89 9.08 8.42
CA ILE A 86 -6.46 8.11 7.45
C ILE A 86 -7.81 7.59 7.96
N GLU A 87 -7.89 7.16 9.22
CA GLU A 87 -9.16 6.67 9.80
C GLU A 87 -10.21 7.78 9.87
N LYS A 88 -9.81 9.01 10.23
CA LYS A 88 -10.69 10.17 10.21
C LYS A 88 -11.19 10.52 8.80
N ALA A 89 -10.42 10.20 7.77
CA ALA A 89 -10.81 10.36 6.38
C ALA A 89 -11.72 9.22 5.86
N GLY A 90 -12.06 8.25 6.71
CA GLY A 90 -13.04 7.19 6.42
C GLY A 90 -12.45 5.84 6.07
N VAL A 91 -11.11 5.68 6.07
CA VAL A 91 -10.47 4.40 5.74
C VAL A 91 -10.10 3.64 7.01
N SER A 92 -10.74 2.49 7.23
CA SER A 92 -10.36 1.60 8.33
C SER A 92 -9.12 0.79 7.94
N LEU A 93 -7.99 1.05 8.60
CA LEU A 93 -6.72 0.35 8.34
C LEU A 93 -6.85 -1.17 8.53
N LYS A 94 -7.58 -1.59 9.57
CA LYS A 94 -7.84 -3.02 9.83
C LYS A 94 -8.64 -3.67 8.71
N THR A 95 -9.70 -3.01 8.24
CA THR A 95 -10.51 -3.51 7.12
C THR A 95 -9.69 -3.58 5.84
N ASN A 96 -8.89 -2.55 5.56
CA ASN A 96 -8.02 -2.50 4.40
C ASN A 96 -6.99 -3.65 4.41
N GLN A 97 -6.33 -3.89 5.55
CA GLN A 97 -5.41 -5.02 5.72
C GLN A 97 -6.10 -6.37 5.48
N ASN A 98 -7.27 -6.59 6.10
CA ASN A 98 -8.05 -7.82 5.92
C ASN A 98 -8.44 -8.04 4.44
N LEU A 99 -8.75 -6.98 3.69
CA LEU A 99 -9.04 -7.06 2.27
C LEU A 99 -7.82 -7.46 1.44
N GLN A 100 -6.64 -6.91 1.74
CA GLN A 100 -5.39 -7.29 1.07
C GLN A 100 -5.02 -8.76 1.33
N GLU A 101 -5.16 -9.22 2.57
CA GLU A 101 -4.96 -10.62 2.94
C GLU A 101 -5.96 -11.53 2.21
N SER A 102 -7.24 -11.14 2.16
CA SER A 102 -8.29 -11.87 1.44
C SER A 102 -8.00 -11.95 -0.07
N LEU A 103 -7.54 -10.87 -0.68
CA LEU A 103 -7.13 -10.85 -2.09
C LEU A 103 -5.98 -11.81 -2.38
N THR A 104 -4.97 -11.85 -1.49
CA THR A 104 -3.86 -12.78 -1.61
C THR A 104 -4.33 -14.23 -1.54
N ASN A 105 -5.22 -14.53 -0.59
CA ASN A 105 -5.82 -15.85 -0.45
C ASN A 105 -6.66 -16.25 -1.67
N ILE A 106 -7.50 -15.35 -2.18
CA ILE A 106 -8.29 -15.58 -3.42
C ILE A 106 -7.35 -15.85 -4.59
N SER A 107 -6.29 -15.05 -4.77
CA SER A 107 -5.34 -15.21 -5.87
C SER A 107 -4.67 -16.59 -5.82
N ASN A 108 -4.25 -17.04 -4.63
CA ASN A 108 -3.68 -18.37 -4.43
C ASN A 108 -4.69 -19.47 -4.79
N ILE A 109 -5.94 -19.37 -4.32
CA ILE A 109 -6.99 -20.35 -4.64
C ILE A 109 -7.26 -20.39 -6.15
N MET A 110 -7.35 -19.23 -6.80
CA MET A 110 -7.54 -19.13 -8.25
C MET A 110 -6.40 -19.80 -9.01
N GLN A 111 -5.14 -19.61 -8.60
CA GLN A 111 -3.99 -20.28 -9.23
C GLN A 111 -4.10 -21.81 -9.13
N ILE A 112 -4.49 -22.33 -7.97
CA ILE A 112 -4.68 -23.78 -7.76
C ILE A 112 -5.85 -24.28 -8.64
N LEU A 113 -6.97 -23.56 -8.70
CA LEU A 113 -8.12 -23.91 -9.54
C LEU A 113 -7.76 -23.91 -11.03
N VAL A 114 -6.97 -22.94 -11.50
CA VAL A 114 -6.47 -22.89 -12.89
C VAL A 114 -5.57 -24.11 -13.18
N ALA A 115 -4.67 -24.46 -12.27
CA ALA A 115 -3.83 -25.65 -12.43
C ALA A 115 -4.65 -26.94 -12.50
N GLU A 116 -5.63 -27.10 -11.61
CA GLU A 116 -6.54 -28.25 -11.60
C GLU A 116 -7.36 -28.33 -12.88
N TYR A 117 -7.90 -27.20 -13.35
CA TYR A 117 -8.61 -27.11 -14.62
C TYR A 117 -7.75 -27.56 -15.81
N GLN A 118 -6.48 -27.14 -15.86
CA GLN A 118 -5.54 -27.56 -16.91
C GLN A 118 -5.25 -29.06 -16.85
N ILE A 119 -5.07 -29.63 -15.65
CA ILE A 119 -4.85 -31.06 -15.45
C ILE A 119 -6.06 -31.86 -15.95
N GLN A 120 -7.27 -31.44 -15.57
CA GLN A 120 -8.51 -32.10 -15.99
C GLN A 120 -8.72 -32.03 -17.50
N ASN A 121 -8.44 -30.89 -18.14
CA ASN A 121 -8.51 -30.78 -19.59
C ASN A 121 -7.47 -31.64 -20.33
N LYS A 122 -6.26 -31.77 -19.78
CA LYS A 122 -5.25 -32.71 -20.32
C LYS A 122 -5.71 -34.17 -20.20
N LYS A 123 -6.37 -34.55 -19.09
CA LYS A 123 -6.94 -35.89 -18.90
C LYS A 123 -8.10 -36.17 -19.87
N LYS A 124 -8.99 -35.19 -20.12
CA LYS A 124 -10.04 -35.27 -21.15
C LYS A 124 -9.53 -35.52 -22.55
N LYS A 125 -8.43 -34.87 -22.94
CA LYS A 125 -7.77 -35.14 -24.23
C LYS A 125 -7.26 -36.57 -24.36
N LYS A 126 -6.96 -37.26 -23.25
CA LYS A 126 -6.47 -38.64 -23.24
C LYS A 126 -7.58 -39.69 -23.06
N SER A 127 -8.74 -39.31 -22.51
CA SER A 127 -9.89 -40.20 -22.32
C SER A 127 -11.21 -39.43 -22.30
N ILE A 128 -12.11 -39.81 -23.23
CA ILE A 128 -13.45 -39.22 -23.44
C ILE A 128 -14.38 -39.47 -22.24
N PHE A 129 -14.07 -40.44 -21.37
CA PHE A 129 -14.88 -40.81 -20.18
C PHE A 129 -14.50 -40.04 -18.90
N SER A 130 -13.65 -39.02 -18.97
CA SER A 130 -13.29 -38.23 -17.78
C SER A 130 -14.35 -37.17 -17.45
N ARG A 131 -14.73 -37.11 -16.16
CA ARG A 131 -15.87 -36.36 -15.61
C ARG A 131 -15.96 -34.93 -16.13
N SER A 132 -17.09 -34.58 -16.73
CA SER A 132 -17.39 -33.23 -17.22
C SER A 132 -17.84 -32.26 -16.12
N GLY A 133 -18.41 -32.76 -15.02
CA GLY A 133 -18.93 -31.95 -13.91
C GLY A 133 -17.88 -31.11 -13.19
N ASP A 134 -16.72 -31.68 -12.88
CA ASP A 134 -15.67 -31.00 -12.10
C ASP A 134 -15.12 -29.77 -12.84
N THR A 135 -15.01 -29.82 -14.18
CA THR A 135 -14.56 -28.66 -14.96
C THR A 135 -15.58 -27.53 -15.03
N ALA A 136 -16.88 -27.84 -14.99
CA ALA A 136 -17.92 -26.81 -14.97
C ALA A 136 -17.93 -26.12 -13.60
N MET A 137 -17.80 -26.90 -12.52
CA MET A 137 -17.69 -26.40 -11.15
C MET A 137 -16.47 -25.48 -10.99
N ILE A 138 -15.28 -25.91 -11.45
CA ILE A 138 -14.07 -25.08 -11.39
C ILE A 138 -14.25 -23.75 -12.13
N ARG A 139 -14.87 -23.76 -13.31
CA ARG A 139 -15.15 -22.51 -14.05
C ARG A 139 -16.11 -21.59 -13.28
N GLY A 140 -17.15 -22.15 -12.66
CA GLY A 140 -18.08 -21.40 -11.82
C GLY A 140 -17.36 -20.72 -10.65
N LEU A 141 -16.57 -21.48 -9.89
CA LEU A 141 -15.79 -20.95 -8.77
C LEU A 141 -14.79 -19.88 -9.22
N LEU A 142 -14.10 -20.08 -10.34
CA LEU A 142 -13.19 -19.07 -10.89
C LEU A 142 -13.91 -17.77 -11.25
N ALA A 143 -15.11 -17.84 -11.83
CA ALA A 143 -15.90 -16.66 -12.15
C ALA A 143 -16.32 -15.89 -10.88
N GLU A 144 -16.77 -16.59 -9.84
CA GLU A 144 -17.15 -15.97 -8.57
C GLU A 144 -15.96 -15.36 -7.82
N LEU A 145 -14.81 -16.04 -7.82
CA LEU A 145 -13.58 -15.53 -7.22
C LEU A 145 -13.06 -14.29 -7.97
N MET A 146 -13.14 -14.29 -9.30
CA MET A 146 -12.82 -13.10 -10.12
C MET A 146 -13.74 -11.92 -9.79
N GLU A 147 -15.04 -12.16 -9.61
CA GLU A 147 -15.99 -11.12 -9.22
C GLU A 147 -15.63 -10.52 -7.86
N LEU A 148 -15.36 -11.38 -6.86
CA LEU A 148 -14.90 -10.95 -5.54
C LEU A 148 -13.60 -10.14 -5.61
N GLN A 149 -12.62 -10.63 -6.37
CA GLN A 149 -11.35 -9.93 -6.58
C GLN A 149 -11.57 -8.53 -7.17
N ASN A 150 -12.45 -8.38 -8.17
CA ASN A 150 -12.76 -7.08 -8.76
C ASN A 150 -13.42 -6.13 -7.75
N ARG A 151 -14.37 -6.63 -6.95
CA ARG A 151 -15.03 -5.84 -5.89
C ARG A 151 -14.04 -5.36 -4.84
N MET A 152 -13.17 -6.26 -4.35
CA MET A 152 -12.11 -5.93 -3.39
C MET A 152 -11.12 -4.90 -3.95
N ASN A 153 -10.66 -5.08 -5.19
CA ASN A 153 -9.74 -4.15 -5.85
C ASN A 153 -10.37 -2.76 -5.99
N LYS A 154 -11.67 -2.67 -6.28
CA LYS A 154 -12.39 -1.39 -6.34
C LYS A 154 -12.37 -0.66 -5.00
N ILE A 155 -12.62 -1.37 -3.89
CA ILE A 155 -12.58 -0.79 -2.55
C ILE A 155 -11.17 -0.33 -2.21
N LEU A 156 -10.17 -1.20 -2.38
CA LEU A 156 -8.77 -0.86 -2.09
C LEU A 156 -8.28 0.31 -2.93
N HIS A 157 -8.70 0.40 -4.19
CA HIS A 157 -8.36 1.53 -5.05
C HIS A 157 -8.92 2.84 -4.48
N LEU A 158 -10.20 2.88 -4.09
CA LEU A 158 -10.79 4.08 -3.48
C LEU A 158 -10.13 4.44 -2.13
N ASP A 159 -9.93 3.46 -1.25
CA ASP A 159 -9.22 3.66 0.02
C ASP A 159 -7.83 4.24 -0.22
N SER A 160 -7.10 3.70 -1.19
CA SER A 160 -5.75 4.17 -1.51
C SER A 160 -5.72 5.59 -2.08
N GLN A 161 -6.76 6.04 -2.79
CA GLN A 161 -6.89 7.45 -3.19
C GLN A 161 -7.04 8.36 -1.95
N ILE A 162 -7.86 7.95 -0.97
CA ILE A 162 -8.02 8.69 0.29
C ILE A 162 -6.70 8.72 1.05
N VAL A 163 -6.04 7.57 1.21
CA VAL A 163 -4.73 7.48 1.87
C VAL A 163 -3.71 8.37 1.16
N SER A 164 -3.66 8.32 -0.18
CA SER A 164 -2.75 9.16 -0.97
C SER A 164 -2.97 10.64 -0.70
N ASN A 165 -4.21 11.10 -0.68
CA ASN A 165 -4.54 12.49 -0.36
C ASN A 165 -4.07 12.87 1.06
N VAL A 166 -4.29 12.01 2.05
CA VAL A 166 -3.81 12.26 3.42
C VAL A 166 -2.28 12.32 3.45
N VAL A 167 -1.58 11.43 2.75
CA VAL A 167 -0.11 11.45 2.69
C VAL A 167 0.39 12.70 1.96
N LEU A 168 -0.23 13.12 0.85
CA LEU A 168 0.09 14.36 0.13
C LEU A 168 -0.01 15.58 1.05
N GLU A 169 -1.11 15.72 1.80
CA GLU A 169 -1.31 16.83 2.74
C GLU A 169 -0.27 16.86 3.86
N ASN A 170 0.33 15.71 4.19
CA ASN A 170 1.31 15.56 5.27
C ASN A 170 2.74 15.37 4.76
N PHE A 171 2.93 15.40 3.44
CA PHE A 171 4.17 14.97 2.78
C PHE A 171 5.37 15.79 3.27
N LYS A 172 5.24 17.12 3.36
CA LYS A 172 6.30 18.00 3.83
C LYS A 172 6.83 17.60 5.20
N THR A 173 5.92 17.31 6.14
CA THR A 173 6.29 16.94 7.51
C THR A 173 6.97 15.57 7.53
N ILE A 174 6.38 14.57 6.88
CA ILE A 174 6.92 13.20 6.81
C ILE A 174 8.30 13.22 6.15
N TYR A 175 8.41 13.81 4.97
CA TYR A 175 9.65 13.86 4.18
C TYR A 175 10.76 14.60 4.92
N THR A 176 10.46 15.79 5.47
CA THR A 176 11.45 16.57 6.24
C THR A 176 11.94 15.80 7.46
N PHE A 177 11.03 15.18 8.21
CA PHE A 177 11.39 14.44 9.41
C PHE A 177 12.25 13.22 9.08
N PHE A 178 11.81 12.37 8.14
CA PHE A 178 12.53 11.17 7.74
C PHE A 178 13.88 11.50 7.12
N TYR A 179 13.97 12.51 6.25
CA TYR A 179 15.25 12.91 5.64
C TYR A 179 16.29 13.28 6.69
N ASN A 180 15.90 14.08 7.69
CA ASN A 180 16.81 14.47 8.77
C ASN A 180 17.19 13.27 9.65
N CYS A 181 16.25 12.36 9.95
CA CYS A 181 16.57 11.12 10.68
C CYS A 181 17.57 10.25 9.89
N ILE A 182 17.39 10.10 8.57
CA ILE A 182 18.32 9.35 7.71
C ILE A 182 19.70 9.99 7.73
N ARG A 183 19.79 11.34 7.64
CA ARG A 183 21.08 12.04 7.66
C ARG A 183 21.83 11.75 8.96
N VAL A 184 21.16 11.86 10.11
CA VAL A 184 21.77 11.58 11.42
C VAL A 184 22.14 10.12 11.57
N ALA A 185 21.27 9.20 11.16
CA ALA A 185 21.54 7.77 11.21
C ALA A 185 22.80 7.43 10.42
N LYS A 186 22.95 7.98 9.20
CA LYS A 186 24.16 7.82 8.38
C LYS A 186 25.41 8.40 9.02
N GLN A 187 25.33 9.61 9.60
CA GLN A 187 26.46 10.23 10.29
C GLN A 187 26.95 9.39 11.48
N ARG A 188 26.03 8.67 12.13
CA ARG A 188 26.31 7.85 13.32
C ARG A 188 26.55 6.36 13.02
N GLY A 189 26.35 5.91 11.78
CA GLY A 189 26.40 4.49 11.43
C GLY A 189 25.26 3.66 12.04
N ASP A 190 24.10 4.28 12.28
CA ASP A 190 22.93 3.65 12.89
C ASP A 190 22.08 2.94 11.83
N GLU A 191 22.42 1.69 11.54
CA GLU A 191 21.72 0.87 10.55
C GLU A 191 20.29 0.52 10.99
N LEU A 192 20.04 0.38 12.29
CA LEU A 192 18.73 0.00 12.81
C LEU A 192 17.70 1.10 12.50
N LEU A 193 18.05 2.36 12.75
CA LEU A 193 17.19 3.49 12.45
C LEU A 193 16.92 3.63 10.94
N LEU A 194 17.92 3.36 10.09
CA LEU A 194 17.74 3.36 8.63
C LEU A 194 16.73 2.30 8.19
N VAL A 195 16.81 1.08 8.74
CA VAL A 195 15.86 -0.01 8.46
C VAL A 195 14.46 0.35 8.96
N GLU A 196 14.34 0.96 10.14
CA GLU A 196 13.05 1.38 10.69
C GLU A 196 12.36 2.41 9.78
N ILE A 197 13.09 3.44 9.34
CA ILE A 197 12.58 4.47 8.41
C ILE A 197 12.21 3.86 7.06
N ALA A 198 13.03 2.96 6.52
CA ALA A 198 12.73 2.24 5.28
C ALA A 198 11.44 1.41 5.42
N GLY A 199 11.28 0.69 6.54
CA GLY A 199 10.09 -0.13 6.82
C GLY A 199 8.82 0.68 7.03
N ILE A 200 8.89 1.89 7.60
CA ILE A 200 7.74 2.79 7.70
C ILE A 200 7.40 3.35 6.31
N THR A 201 8.42 3.77 5.55
CA THR A 201 8.25 4.25 4.17
C THR A 201 7.60 3.20 3.28
N ASP A 202 8.03 1.93 3.37
CA ASP A 202 7.41 0.80 2.64
C ASP A 202 5.94 0.63 3.01
N ARG A 203 5.59 0.67 4.30
CA ARG A 203 4.19 0.60 4.74
C ARG A 203 3.34 1.72 4.15
N ILE A 204 3.86 2.95 4.08
CA ILE A 204 3.17 4.08 3.45
C ILE A 204 2.96 3.81 1.95
N ILE A 205 4.00 3.36 1.25
CA ILE A 205 3.93 3.03 -0.18
C ILE A 205 2.91 1.92 -0.43
N GLU A 206 2.90 0.85 0.38
CA GLU A 206 1.94 -0.25 0.22
C GLU A 206 0.49 0.20 0.39
N MET A 207 0.19 1.14 1.29
CA MET A 207 -1.17 1.67 1.42
C MET A 207 -1.60 2.54 0.22
N ILE A 208 -0.65 3.18 -0.47
CA ILE A 208 -0.90 4.03 -1.65
C ILE A 208 -0.99 3.17 -2.92
N ARG A 209 -0.16 2.12 -3.03
CA ARG A 209 0.05 1.31 -4.23
C ARG A 209 -1.22 0.84 -4.95
N PRO A 210 -2.32 0.44 -4.27
CA PRO A 210 -3.54 0.02 -4.96
C PRO A 210 -4.14 1.09 -5.88
N VAL A 211 -3.78 2.37 -5.72
CA VAL A 211 -4.25 3.44 -6.59
C VAL A 211 -3.76 3.24 -8.02
N LEU A 212 -2.61 2.60 -8.19
CA LEU A 212 -1.97 2.32 -9.48
C LEU A 212 -2.49 1.03 -10.14
N SER A 213 -3.39 0.29 -9.47
CA SER A 213 -3.93 -0.98 -10.01
C SER A 213 -5.08 -0.77 -11.01
N GLY A 214 -5.53 0.47 -11.20
CA GLY A 214 -6.55 0.83 -12.19
C GLY A 214 -6.06 0.56 -13.62
N LYS A 215 -6.93 0.01 -14.47
CA LYS A 215 -6.61 -0.26 -15.89
C LYS A 215 -6.46 1.01 -16.74
N SER A 216 -6.86 2.17 -16.23
CA SER A 216 -6.76 3.46 -16.90
C SER A 216 -5.98 4.43 -16.04
N LEU A 217 -4.85 4.92 -16.55
CA LEU A 217 -4.08 5.97 -15.90
C LEU A 217 -4.86 7.29 -16.03
N LYS A 218 -5.60 7.67 -14.98
CA LYS A 218 -6.32 8.95 -15.00
C LYS A 218 -5.33 10.07 -14.75
N THR A 219 -5.50 11.22 -15.40
CA THR A 219 -4.58 12.38 -15.24
C THR A 219 -4.46 12.83 -13.78
N ASN A 220 -5.53 12.67 -12.99
CA ASN A 220 -5.57 12.99 -11.56
C ASN A 220 -4.89 11.94 -10.67
N GLU A 221 -4.43 10.81 -11.22
CA GLU A 221 -3.65 9.79 -10.51
C GLU A 221 -2.15 9.93 -10.72
N LEU A 222 -1.72 10.75 -11.69
CA LEU A 222 -0.31 11.02 -11.96
C LEU A 222 0.42 11.56 -10.72
N ILE A 223 -0.26 12.37 -9.92
CA ILE A 223 0.25 12.86 -8.64
C ILE A 223 0.64 11.73 -7.68
N TYR A 224 -0.09 10.63 -7.66
CA TYR A 224 0.19 9.50 -6.78
C TYR A 224 1.42 8.70 -7.23
N HIS A 225 1.69 8.67 -8.55
CA HIS A 225 2.96 8.16 -9.07
C HIS A 225 4.14 9.01 -8.59
N TYR A 226 4.03 10.34 -8.66
CA TYR A 226 5.08 11.24 -8.13
C TYR A 226 5.25 11.08 -6.62
N LEU A 227 4.17 10.95 -5.86
CA LEU A 227 4.25 10.67 -4.43
C LEU A 227 5.01 9.37 -4.13
N ILE A 228 4.67 8.27 -4.81
CA ILE A 228 5.39 6.99 -4.64
C ILE A 228 6.85 7.13 -5.03
N TYR A 229 7.16 7.85 -6.13
CA TYR A 229 8.52 8.11 -6.56
C TYR A 229 9.32 8.80 -5.45
N GLU A 230 8.79 9.87 -4.87
CA GLU A 230 9.45 10.63 -3.81
C GLU A 230 9.68 9.81 -2.53
N LEU A 231 8.71 8.97 -2.16
CA LEU A 231 8.88 8.04 -1.04
C LEU A 231 9.93 6.97 -1.34
N ARG A 232 10.00 6.47 -2.58
CA ARG A 232 11.05 5.54 -3.01
C ARG A 232 12.42 6.18 -3.01
N GLU A 233 12.57 7.44 -3.44
CA GLU A 233 13.84 8.18 -3.35
C GLU A 233 14.29 8.32 -1.90
N LEU A 234 13.35 8.63 -1.01
CA LEU A 234 13.64 8.74 0.42
C LEU A 234 14.09 7.39 1.03
N LYS A 235 13.43 6.29 0.64
CA LYS A 235 13.85 4.93 1.03
C LYS A 235 15.23 4.58 0.47
N ALA A 236 15.45 4.80 -0.83
CA ALA A 236 16.72 4.59 -1.51
C ALA A 236 17.86 5.35 -0.80
N TYR A 237 17.58 6.60 -0.44
CA TYR A 237 18.50 7.38 0.39
C TYR A 237 18.77 6.73 1.75
N ALA A 238 17.79 6.10 2.41
CA ALA A 238 18.02 5.39 3.67
C ALA A 238 18.92 4.16 3.51
N ILE A 239 18.66 3.31 2.51
CA ILE A 239 19.31 2.00 2.35
C ILE A 239 20.54 2.00 1.44
N GLY A 240 20.83 3.11 0.75
CA GLY A 240 21.98 3.24 -0.15
C GLY A 240 21.81 2.51 -1.49
N GLU A 241 20.58 2.25 -1.91
CA GLU A 241 20.26 1.68 -3.23
C GLU A 241 20.07 2.79 -4.26
N ASP A 242 20.59 2.63 -5.48
CA ASP A 242 20.23 3.48 -6.62
C ASP A 242 18.87 3.02 -7.18
N LEU A 243 17.99 3.99 -7.46
CA LEU A 243 16.73 3.73 -8.16
C LEU A 243 17.01 3.52 -9.66
N ALA A 244 17.36 2.29 -10.02
CA ALA A 244 17.47 1.85 -11.42
C ALA A 244 16.10 1.56 -12.06
#